data_AF-A0A9D7C6L4-F1
#
_entry.id   AF-A0A9D7C6L4-F1
#
_cell.length_a   1.000
_cell.length_b   1.000
_cell.length_c   1.000
_cell.angle_alpha   90.00
_cell.angle_beta   90.00
_cell.angle_gamma   90.00
#
_symmetry.space_group_name_H-M   'P 1'
#
loop_
_entity.id
_entity.type
_entity.pdbx_description
1 polymer ?
#
loop_
_entity_poly.entity_id
_entity_poly.type
_entity_poly.pdbx_seq_one_letter_code
_entity_poly.pdbx_strand_id
1 'polypeptide(L)'
;MNKNYIIIICLFLISRLSIAQNLVTVHHNGQPSFYSQVTDAVSNAQSGDTIYIPGGTYPIGDLEIRKELHIYGIGHNPDSSKATAFTILSGGLIIGTGSDNLEVIGIKLIPSGSGSFGGSIVIGEYPELDSTKVSGIKISRCFLTSISFDNPYGLSDRFRDNIICENVVSVIDGGGFAGNDGNIFSNNIISTYINNVSAGNIISNNIFLNNYPQNAIINIYQSVIQNNIVLTPCCYNDNGYNQNNFISNNLFVNTSNNFVSPTNILQENIYSQDQLSIFINQSGSSFDYSHDYHLKLTSPGKNAGADGTDVGIYGGLYPWKEGSIPTNPHIQSKIISSNTDASGNLPVNIKVAAQDH
;
A
#
# COMPACT_ATOMS: atom_id res chain seq x y z
N MET A 1 -48.77 35.49 -11.87
CA MET A 1 -48.27 34.31 -11.12
C MET A 1 -48.51 34.54 -9.64
N ASN A 2 -49.27 33.67 -8.99
CA ASN A 2 -49.60 33.81 -7.56
C ASN A 2 -48.32 33.70 -6.71
N LYS A 3 -48.13 34.58 -5.72
CA LYS A 3 -46.97 34.62 -4.80
C LYS A 3 -46.64 33.24 -4.19
N ASN A 4 -47.66 32.39 -4.02
CA ASN A 4 -47.55 31.04 -3.49
C ASN A 4 -46.77 30.07 -4.40
N TYR A 5 -46.78 30.27 -5.73
CA TYR A 5 -46.01 29.41 -6.66
C TYR A 5 -44.51 29.70 -6.62
N ILE A 6 -44.10 30.95 -6.34
CA ILE A 6 -42.69 31.33 -6.24
C ILE A 6 -42.07 30.74 -4.96
N ILE A 7 -42.81 30.73 -3.85
CA ILE A 7 -42.34 30.14 -2.57
C ILE A 7 -42.14 28.62 -2.70
N ILE A 8 -43.04 27.92 -3.39
CA ILE A 8 -42.91 26.47 -3.62
C ILE A 8 -41.73 26.13 -4.53
N ILE A 9 -41.49 26.92 -5.59
CA ILE A 9 -40.32 26.75 -6.47
C ILE A 9 -39.01 27.05 -5.73
N CYS A 10 -38.98 28.06 -4.86
CA CYS A 10 -37.82 28.34 -4.01
C CYS A 10 -37.56 27.25 -2.95
N LEU A 11 -38.59 26.63 -2.38
CA LEU A 11 -38.44 25.51 -1.45
C LEU A 11 -37.94 24.23 -2.13
N PHE A 12 -38.34 23.96 -3.38
CA PHE A 12 -37.80 22.85 -4.18
C PHE A 12 -36.35 23.07 -4.64
N LEU A 13 -35.90 24.32 -4.77
CA LEU A 13 -34.50 24.65 -5.08
C LEU A 13 -33.56 24.58 -3.85
N ILE A 14 -34.11 24.56 -2.63
CA ILE A 14 -33.35 24.52 -1.36
C ILE A 14 -33.25 23.09 -0.79
N SER A 15 -33.98 22.11 -1.31
CA SER A 15 -33.73 20.69 -0.99
C SER A 15 -32.45 20.22 -1.67
N ARG A 16 -31.30 20.77 -1.27
CA ARG A 16 -30.04 20.06 -1.42
C ARG A 16 -30.23 18.75 -0.68
N LEU A 17 -30.11 17.65 -1.41
CA LEU A 17 -29.96 16.33 -0.82
C LEU A 17 -28.86 16.45 0.23
N SER A 18 -29.23 16.39 1.50
CA SER A 18 -28.28 16.30 2.60
C SER A 18 -27.67 14.90 2.52
N ILE A 19 -26.71 14.71 1.63
CA ILE A 19 -25.81 13.56 1.73
C ILE A 19 -25.04 13.79 3.02
N ALA A 20 -25.17 12.86 3.97
CA ALA A 20 -24.36 12.91 5.19
C ALA A 20 -22.88 13.03 4.79
N GLN A 21 -22.21 14.08 5.25
CA GLN A 21 -20.80 14.30 4.94
C GLN A 21 -19.97 13.22 5.63
N ASN A 22 -19.12 12.53 4.87
CA ASN A 22 -18.13 11.63 5.44
C ASN A 22 -17.06 12.47 6.13
N LEU A 23 -16.95 12.35 7.45
CA LEU A 23 -16.04 13.14 8.27
C LEU A 23 -14.76 12.35 8.56
N VAL A 24 -13.62 12.95 8.26
CA VAL A 24 -12.31 12.48 8.69
C VAL A 24 -12.21 12.71 10.19
N THR A 25 -11.82 11.68 10.94
CA THR A 25 -11.69 11.76 12.39
C THR A 25 -10.22 11.84 12.77
N VAL A 26 -9.83 12.86 13.52
CA VAL A 26 -8.52 12.93 14.20
C VAL A 26 -8.75 12.57 15.66
N HIS A 27 -7.99 11.63 16.17
CA HIS A 27 -8.09 11.17 17.55
C HIS A 27 -6.79 11.48 18.28
N HIS A 28 -6.90 12.34 19.30
CA HIS A 28 -5.80 12.78 20.16
C HIS A 28 -6.16 12.46 21.61
N ASN A 29 -5.37 11.62 22.29
CA ASN A 29 -5.53 11.34 23.73
C ASN A 29 -6.97 10.98 24.17
N GLY A 30 -7.68 10.18 23.36
CA GLY A 30 -9.06 9.76 23.68
C GLY A 30 -10.16 10.73 23.21
N GLN A 31 -9.80 11.85 22.58
CA GLN A 31 -10.75 12.87 22.12
C GLN A 31 -10.79 12.95 20.59
N PRO A 32 -11.98 12.77 19.97
CA PRO A 32 -12.14 12.92 18.53
C PRO A 32 -12.39 14.38 18.11
N SER A 33 -11.76 14.79 17.02
CA SER A 33 -12.08 15.99 16.23
C SER A 33 -12.46 15.58 14.81
N PHE A 34 -13.35 16.34 14.18
CA PHE A 34 -13.93 15.97 12.88
C PHE A 34 -13.66 17.03 11.81
N TYR A 35 -13.26 16.56 10.63
CA TYR A 35 -12.90 17.41 9.49
C TYR A 35 -13.59 16.93 8.22
N SER A 36 -13.90 17.87 7.32
CA SER A 36 -14.46 17.53 6.02
C SER A 36 -13.40 17.24 4.95
N GLN A 37 -12.16 17.69 5.17
CA GLN A 37 -11.02 17.51 4.27
C GLN A 37 -9.89 16.78 5.01
N VAL A 38 -9.20 15.89 4.30
CA VAL A 38 -8.01 15.18 4.81
C VAL A 38 -6.86 16.16 5.06
N THR A 39 -6.70 17.17 4.19
CA THR A 39 -5.67 18.22 4.34
C THR A 39 -5.83 19.01 5.64
N ASP A 40 -7.08 19.35 6.01
CA ASP A 40 -7.37 20.08 7.24
C ASP A 40 -7.12 19.20 8.47
N ALA A 41 -7.51 17.93 8.40
CA ALA A 41 -7.25 16.95 9.47
C ALA A 41 -5.75 16.82 9.74
N VAL A 42 -4.93 16.61 8.71
CA VAL A 42 -3.46 16.49 8.83
C VAL A 42 -2.82 17.78 9.32
N SER A 43 -3.30 18.94 8.86
CA SER A 43 -2.77 20.24 9.29
C SER A 43 -3.00 20.49 10.78
N ASN A 44 -4.18 20.14 11.29
CA ASN A 44 -4.57 20.36 12.69
C ASN A 44 -4.14 19.23 13.63
N ALA A 45 -3.78 18.05 13.11
CA ALA A 45 -3.29 16.95 13.92
C ALA A 45 -1.95 17.29 14.61
N GLN A 46 -1.74 16.70 15.78
CA GLN A 46 -0.52 16.76 16.56
C GLN A 46 0.31 15.48 16.34
N SER A 47 1.60 15.51 16.71
CA SER A 47 2.47 14.34 16.60
C SER A 47 1.92 13.20 17.46
N GLY A 48 1.86 11.98 16.91
CA GLY A 48 1.29 10.79 17.54
C GLY A 48 -0.24 10.64 17.35
N ASP A 49 -0.90 11.57 16.66
CA ASP A 49 -2.34 11.48 16.43
C ASP A 49 -2.70 10.35 15.46
N THR A 50 -3.90 9.80 15.68
CA THR A 50 -4.49 8.84 14.76
C THR A 50 -5.55 9.50 13.89
N ILE A 51 -5.47 9.33 12.58
CA ILE A 51 -6.42 9.87 11.60
C ILE A 51 -7.17 8.72 10.94
N TYR A 52 -8.48 8.68 11.10
CA TYR A 52 -9.37 7.73 10.42
C TYR A 52 -10.07 8.40 9.24
N ILE A 53 -9.86 7.86 8.04
CA ILE A 53 -10.42 8.36 6.80
C ILE A 53 -11.51 7.39 6.33
N PRO A 54 -12.80 7.76 6.42
CA PRO A 54 -13.89 6.90 5.95
C PRO A 54 -13.85 6.75 4.42
N GLY A 55 -14.54 5.75 3.89
CA GLY A 55 -14.61 5.54 2.45
C GLY A 55 -15.16 6.74 1.68
N GLY A 56 -14.61 6.97 0.50
CA GLY A 56 -14.87 8.17 -0.30
C GLY A 56 -13.63 8.61 -1.06
N THR A 57 -13.80 9.64 -1.89
CA THR A 57 -12.69 10.24 -2.65
C THR A 57 -12.37 11.61 -2.08
N TYR A 58 -11.12 11.80 -1.66
CA TYR A 58 -10.63 13.04 -1.05
C TYR A 58 -9.51 13.63 -1.91
N PRO A 59 -9.70 14.82 -2.51
CA PRO A 59 -8.61 15.51 -3.17
C PRO A 59 -7.61 16.00 -2.14
N ILE A 60 -6.35 15.61 -2.30
CA ILE A 60 -5.26 16.03 -1.40
C ILE A 60 -4.15 16.79 -2.13
N GLY A 61 -4.06 16.68 -3.47
CA GLY A 61 -2.93 17.23 -4.22
C GLY A 61 -1.63 16.52 -3.79
N ASP A 62 -0.53 17.26 -3.65
CA ASP A 62 0.67 16.73 -3.01
C ASP A 62 0.62 17.11 -1.52
N LEU A 63 0.19 16.17 -0.67
CA LEU A 63 0.02 16.41 0.77
C LEU A 63 1.28 16.04 1.52
N GLU A 64 1.86 17.04 2.17
CA GLU A 64 3.06 16.91 2.95
C GLU A 64 2.75 16.56 4.42
N ILE A 65 3.53 15.62 4.96
CA ILE A 65 3.46 15.17 6.35
C ILE A 65 4.86 15.30 6.96
N ARG A 66 4.95 16.05 8.07
CA ARG A 66 6.19 16.35 8.81
C ARG A 66 6.05 16.16 10.32
N LYS A 67 5.26 15.16 10.70
CA LYS A 67 4.97 14.79 12.10
C LYS A 67 4.57 13.32 12.15
N GLU A 68 4.84 12.63 13.25
CA GLU A 68 4.36 11.27 13.47
C GLU A 68 2.83 11.25 13.41
N LEU A 69 2.25 10.43 12.54
CA LEU A 69 0.81 10.23 12.42
C LEU A 69 0.50 8.77 12.12
N HIS A 70 -0.66 8.31 12.58
CA HIS A 70 -1.19 6.99 12.24
C HIS A 70 -2.45 7.16 11.39
N ILE A 71 -2.32 6.98 10.08
CA ILE A 71 -3.38 7.24 9.09
C ILE A 71 -4.00 5.91 8.66
N TYR A 72 -5.28 5.74 8.94
CA TYR A 72 -6.06 4.54 8.62
C TYR A 72 -7.22 4.88 7.69
N GLY A 73 -7.16 4.35 6.46
CA GLY A 73 -8.32 4.19 5.61
C GLY A 73 -9.11 2.92 5.95
N ILE A 74 -10.02 2.55 5.06
CA ILE A 74 -10.85 1.34 5.19
C ILE A 74 -10.44 0.22 4.22
N GLY A 75 -9.33 0.38 3.50
CA GLY A 75 -8.84 -0.53 2.47
C GLY A 75 -9.12 -0.04 1.05
N HIS A 76 -8.65 -0.81 0.07
CA HIS A 76 -8.76 -0.49 -1.37
C HIS A 76 -9.57 -1.51 -2.18
N ASN A 77 -9.95 -2.65 -1.59
CA ASN A 77 -10.69 -3.71 -2.26
C ASN A 77 -12.19 -3.34 -2.37
N PRO A 78 -12.75 -3.21 -3.59
CA PRO A 78 -14.15 -2.82 -3.78
C PRO A 78 -15.17 -3.79 -3.16
N ASP A 79 -14.85 -5.08 -3.09
CA ASP A 79 -15.78 -6.09 -2.61
C ASP A 79 -15.91 -6.09 -1.09
N SER A 80 -14.77 -5.92 -0.42
CA SER A 80 -14.73 -5.91 1.05
C SER A 80 -15.26 -4.60 1.63
N SER A 81 -15.32 -3.57 0.81
CA SER A 81 -15.70 -2.22 1.21
C SER A 81 -17.10 -1.80 0.71
N LYS A 82 -17.93 -2.75 0.24
CA LYS A 82 -19.28 -2.50 -0.31
C LYS A 82 -20.17 -1.65 0.59
N ALA A 83 -20.09 -1.84 1.92
CA ALA A 83 -20.93 -1.14 2.88
C ALA A 83 -20.53 0.34 3.08
N THR A 84 -19.29 0.71 2.75
CA THR A 84 -18.67 1.98 3.15
C THR A 84 -17.96 2.73 2.01
N ALA A 85 -17.99 2.23 0.76
CA ALA A 85 -17.01 2.57 -0.29
C ALA A 85 -15.58 2.20 0.15
N PHE A 86 -14.52 2.62 -0.56
CA PHE A 86 -13.11 2.47 -0.14
C PHE A 86 -12.43 3.83 -0.04
N THR A 87 -11.33 3.94 0.70
CA THR A 87 -10.63 5.23 0.90
C THR A 87 -9.76 5.55 -0.31
N ILE A 88 -10.15 6.57 -1.08
CA ILE A 88 -9.39 7.07 -2.22
C ILE A 88 -8.85 8.46 -1.90
N LEU A 89 -7.53 8.60 -1.94
CA LEU A 89 -6.85 9.89 -1.90
C LEU A 89 -6.42 10.23 -3.34
N SER A 90 -6.86 11.39 -3.83
CA SER A 90 -6.51 11.88 -5.16
C SER A 90 -5.35 12.85 -5.04
N GLY A 91 -4.16 12.38 -5.39
CA GLY A 91 -2.89 13.05 -5.11
C GLY A 91 -1.74 12.12 -4.72
N GLY A 92 -0.70 12.70 -4.15
CA GLY A 92 0.47 12.01 -3.59
C GLY A 92 0.69 12.39 -2.12
N LEU A 93 1.42 11.53 -1.39
CA LEU A 93 1.88 11.82 -0.04
C LEU A 93 3.38 12.08 -0.07
N ILE A 94 3.82 13.14 0.59
CA ILE A 94 5.24 13.48 0.77
C ILE A 94 5.54 13.37 2.27
N ILE A 95 6.33 12.38 2.63
CA ILE A 95 6.71 12.09 4.02
C ILE A 95 8.10 12.69 4.26
N GLY A 96 8.11 13.81 4.98
CA GLY A 96 9.32 14.56 5.30
C GLY A 96 9.78 14.39 6.74
N THR A 97 10.84 15.13 7.09
CA THR A 97 11.46 15.17 8.42
C THR A 97 10.43 15.38 9.53
N GLY A 98 10.56 14.62 10.62
CA GLY A 98 9.65 14.66 11.77
C GLY A 98 8.54 13.60 11.72
N SER A 99 8.47 12.81 10.65
CA SER A 99 7.45 11.77 10.46
C SER A 99 7.90 10.37 10.90
N ASP A 100 8.91 10.25 11.77
CA ASP A 100 9.33 8.95 12.30
C ASP A 100 8.13 8.19 12.89
N ASN A 101 8.12 6.85 12.71
CA ASN A 101 7.06 5.95 13.15
C ASN A 101 5.66 6.20 12.54
N LEU A 102 5.58 6.97 11.44
CA LEU A 102 4.32 7.19 10.76
C LEU A 102 3.77 5.90 10.13
N GLU A 103 2.46 5.69 10.27
CA GLU A 103 1.75 4.59 9.65
C GLU A 103 0.76 5.10 8.60
N VAL A 104 0.73 4.46 7.43
CA VAL A 104 -0.27 4.67 6.39
C VAL A 104 -0.84 3.32 6.00
N ILE A 105 -2.10 3.09 6.36
CA ILE A 105 -2.74 1.79 6.18
C ILE A 105 -4.09 1.93 5.48
N GLY A 106 -4.35 1.08 4.48
CA GLY A 106 -5.71 0.93 3.96
C GLY A 106 -6.19 2.02 3.01
N ILE A 107 -5.29 2.63 2.22
CA ILE A 107 -5.67 3.70 1.28
C ILE A 107 -5.37 3.32 -0.17
N LYS A 108 -6.13 3.90 -1.10
CA LYS A 108 -5.80 3.92 -2.52
C LYS A 108 -5.38 5.33 -2.92
N LEU A 109 -4.17 5.49 -3.46
CA LEU A 109 -3.76 6.73 -4.10
C LEU A 109 -4.04 6.67 -5.61
N ILE A 110 -4.59 7.75 -6.15
CA ILE A 110 -4.78 7.94 -7.60
C ILE A 110 -4.19 9.27 -8.04
N PRO A 111 -3.83 9.45 -9.32
CA PRO A 111 -3.42 10.75 -9.83
C PRO A 111 -4.53 11.80 -9.69
N SER A 112 -4.19 13.00 -9.23
CA SER A 112 -5.11 14.14 -9.06
C SER A 112 -5.31 15.01 -10.30
N GLY A 113 -4.55 14.77 -11.37
CA GLY A 113 -4.48 15.68 -12.53
C GLY A 113 -3.75 17.01 -12.23
N SER A 114 -3.32 17.22 -10.99
CA SER A 114 -2.47 18.30 -10.47
C SER A 114 -1.43 17.69 -9.52
N GLY A 115 -0.23 18.27 -9.41
CA GLY A 115 0.86 17.72 -8.59
C GLY A 115 1.82 16.80 -9.36
N SER A 116 3.02 16.60 -8.81
CA SER A 116 4.12 15.86 -9.47
C SER A 116 4.14 14.37 -9.10
N PHE A 117 3.46 13.98 -8.01
CA PHE A 117 3.60 12.66 -7.40
C PHE A 117 2.27 11.89 -7.31
N GLY A 118 1.28 12.25 -8.14
CA GLY A 118 -0.05 11.65 -8.12
C GLY A 118 -0.02 10.11 -8.13
N GLY A 119 -0.75 9.50 -7.20
CA GLY A 119 -0.78 8.05 -7.02
C GLY A 119 0.36 7.48 -6.17
N SER A 120 1.28 8.30 -5.67
CA SER A 120 2.56 7.84 -5.12
C SER A 120 2.78 8.31 -3.69
N ILE A 121 3.58 7.56 -2.94
CA ILE A 121 4.16 7.98 -1.67
C ILE A 121 5.65 8.25 -1.90
N VAL A 122 6.08 9.47 -1.58
CA VAL A 122 7.49 9.87 -1.60
C VAL A 122 7.96 10.01 -0.16
N ILE A 123 8.99 9.27 0.21
CA ILE A 123 9.63 9.33 1.53
C ILE A 123 10.95 10.05 1.35
N GLY A 124 11.14 11.19 2.02
CA GLY A 124 12.25 12.08 1.76
C GLY A 124 11.81 13.39 1.14
N GLU A 125 12.76 14.32 1.03
CA GLU A 125 12.50 15.71 0.70
C GLU A 125 13.11 16.10 -0.64
N TYR A 126 12.23 16.58 -1.53
CA TYR A 126 12.58 17.32 -2.74
C TYR A 126 12.03 18.75 -2.60
N PRO A 127 12.80 19.84 -2.80
CA PRO A 127 14.21 19.94 -3.17
C PRO A 127 15.15 20.33 -2.01
N GLU A 128 14.71 20.31 -0.74
CA GLU A 128 15.55 20.83 0.34
C GLU A 128 16.78 19.94 0.57
N LEU A 129 17.94 20.59 0.63
CA LEU A 129 19.28 19.99 0.76
C LEU A 129 19.53 19.38 2.14
N ASP A 130 18.53 19.34 3.02
CA ASP A 130 18.71 18.92 4.40
C ASP A 130 18.64 17.39 4.55
N SER A 131 19.21 16.95 5.67
CA SER A 131 19.39 15.59 6.13
C SER A 131 18.06 14.91 6.53
N THR A 132 17.09 14.84 5.63
CA THR A 132 15.83 14.12 5.89
C THR A 132 16.15 12.68 6.28
N LYS A 133 15.95 12.39 7.56
CA LYS A 133 16.03 11.07 8.16
C LYS A 133 14.63 10.76 8.64
N VAL A 134 14.04 9.74 8.05
CA VAL A 134 12.74 9.23 8.48
C VAL A 134 12.89 7.72 8.63
N SER A 135 12.48 7.23 9.79
CA SER A 135 12.63 5.84 10.19
C SER A 135 11.33 5.29 10.77
N GLY A 136 11.20 3.96 10.76
CA GLY A 136 10.04 3.30 11.36
C GLY A 136 8.74 3.51 10.58
N ILE A 137 8.80 3.94 9.32
CA ILE A 137 7.60 4.12 8.49
C ILE A 137 6.96 2.78 8.19
N LYS A 138 5.65 2.69 8.39
CA LYS A 138 4.86 1.54 7.96
C LYS A 138 3.86 1.94 6.88
N ILE A 139 3.95 1.29 5.72
CA ILE A 139 2.96 1.43 4.64
C ILE A 139 2.38 0.04 4.39
N SER A 140 1.08 -0.10 4.63
CA SER A 140 0.43 -1.41 4.54
C SER A 140 -0.97 -1.41 3.95
N ARG A 141 -1.34 -2.47 3.24
CA ARG A 141 -2.70 -2.64 2.67
C ARG A 141 -3.12 -1.44 1.83
N CYS A 142 -2.17 -0.87 1.08
CA CYS A 142 -2.39 0.26 0.21
C CYS A 142 -2.36 -0.15 -1.27
N PHE A 143 -3.08 0.61 -2.10
CA PHE A 143 -3.01 0.51 -3.55
C PHE A 143 -2.35 1.76 -4.12
N LEU A 144 -1.18 1.61 -4.72
CA LEU A 144 -0.26 2.71 -5.03
C LEU A 144 0.31 2.59 -6.45
N THR A 145 0.59 3.72 -7.08
CA THR A 145 1.45 3.77 -8.28
C THR A 145 2.88 3.46 -7.87
N SER A 146 3.47 4.22 -6.94
CA SER A 146 4.81 3.95 -6.46
C SER A 146 5.01 4.30 -4.99
N ILE A 147 6.03 3.68 -4.41
CA ILE A 147 6.68 4.13 -3.20
C ILE A 147 8.11 4.48 -3.60
N SER A 148 8.50 5.73 -3.42
CA SER A 148 9.83 6.22 -3.76
C SER A 148 10.50 6.78 -2.52
N PHE A 149 11.69 6.32 -2.23
CA PHE A 149 12.59 6.95 -1.28
C PHE A 149 13.37 8.01 -2.05
N ASP A 150 13.18 9.28 -1.77
CA ASP A 150 13.86 10.36 -2.49
C ASP A 150 15.24 10.61 -1.88
N ASN A 151 16.30 10.25 -2.62
CA ASN A 151 17.69 10.49 -2.22
C ASN A 151 18.50 11.06 -3.40
N PRO A 152 18.24 12.33 -3.78
CA PRO A 152 18.85 12.95 -4.95
C PRO A 152 20.39 13.06 -4.90
N TYR A 153 21.00 12.80 -3.75
CA TYR A 153 22.44 12.99 -3.52
C TYR A 153 23.18 11.75 -3.01
N GLY A 154 22.53 10.58 -2.99
CA GLY A 154 23.18 9.32 -2.60
C GLY A 154 23.77 9.34 -1.18
N LEU A 155 23.15 10.11 -0.26
CA LEU A 155 23.60 10.16 1.14
C LEU A 155 23.15 8.91 1.88
N SER A 156 24.02 8.38 2.74
CA SER A 156 23.71 7.22 3.56
C SER A 156 22.88 7.56 4.79
N ASP A 157 22.11 6.58 5.29
CA ASP A 157 21.36 6.62 6.55
C ASP A 157 20.03 7.40 6.54
N ARG A 158 19.41 7.60 5.36
CA ARG A 158 18.17 8.38 5.26
C ARG A 158 16.91 7.59 5.59
N PHE A 159 16.88 6.31 5.23
CA PHE A 159 15.67 5.49 5.29
C PHE A 159 15.95 4.14 5.93
N ARG A 160 15.63 4.03 7.22
CA ARG A 160 15.88 2.82 7.99
C ARG A 160 14.66 2.29 8.71
N ASP A 161 14.68 0.98 8.94
CA ASP A 161 13.71 0.28 9.79
C ASP A 161 12.25 0.47 9.31
N ASN A 162 12.05 0.71 8.02
CA ASN A 162 10.72 0.87 7.44
C ASN A 162 10.13 -0.49 7.06
N ILE A 163 8.80 -0.60 7.17
CA ILE A 163 8.04 -1.80 6.85
C ILE A 163 7.02 -1.48 5.75
N ILE A 164 7.30 -1.98 4.55
CA ILE A 164 6.43 -1.87 3.39
C ILE A 164 5.81 -3.24 3.15
N CYS A 165 4.56 -3.45 3.58
CA CYS A 165 3.96 -4.77 3.52
C CYS A 165 2.51 -4.83 3.06
N GLU A 166 2.09 -5.94 2.47
CA GLU A 166 0.69 -6.18 2.10
C GLU A 166 0.12 -5.11 1.13
N ASN A 167 0.96 -4.52 0.28
CA ASN A 167 0.51 -3.50 -0.67
C ASN A 167 0.32 -4.06 -2.08
N VAL A 168 -0.56 -3.43 -2.86
CA VAL A 168 -0.54 -3.50 -4.32
C VAL A 168 0.16 -2.25 -4.82
N VAL A 169 1.33 -2.41 -5.45
CA VAL A 169 2.15 -1.28 -5.88
C VAL A 169 2.75 -1.53 -7.26
N SER A 170 2.90 -0.50 -8.10
CA SER A 170 3.58 -0.69 -9.38
C SER A 170 5.09 -0.76 -9.20
N VAL A 171 5.66 0.24 -8.53
CA VAL A 171 7.11 0.41 -8.37
C VAL A 171 7.49 0.70 -6.93
N ILE A 172 8.57 0.09 -6.45
CA ILE A 172 9.26 0.48 -5.22
C ILE A 172 10.68 0.91 -5.58
N ASP A 173 11.03 2.18 -5.33
CA ASP A 173 12.37 2.71 -5.59
C ASP A 173 13.06 3.15 -4.30
N GLY A 174 14.13 2.46 -3.92
CA GLY A 174 14.94 2.74 -2.72
C GLY A 174 15.77 4.04 -2.78
N GLY A 175 15.74 4.79 -3.88
CA GLY A 175 16.33 6.13 -3.95
C GLY A 175 17.82 6.18 -4.24
N GLY A 176 18.50 5.04 -4.42
CA GLY A 176 19.90 4.98 -4.83
C GLY A 176 20.78 4.13 -3.92
N PHE A 177 22.04 3.95 -4.33
CA PHE A 177 22.97 2.92 -3.85
C PHE A 177 23.42 3.01 -2.37
N ALA A 178 23.07 4.07 -1.63
CA ALA A 178 23.54 4.26 -0.26
C ALA A 178 22.43 4.61 0.74
N GLY A 179 21.18 4.84 0.30
CA GLY A 179 20.18 5.58 1.08
C GLY A 179 19.29 4.80 2.03
N ASN A 180 19.21 3.47 1.89
CA ASN A 180 18.21 2.65 2.59
C ASN A 180 18.81 1.39 3.23
N ASP A 181 18.53 1.16 4.50
CA ASP A 181 19.15 0.08 5.28
C ASP A 181 18.18 -0.48 6.33
N GLY A 182 18.19 -1.79 6.55
CA GLY A 182 17.31 -2.43 7.54
C GLY A 182 15.81 -2.37 7.22
N ASN A 183 15.40 -2.10 5.97
CA ASN A 183 13.98 -2.06 5.61
C ASN A 183 13.44 -3.45 5.23
N ILE A 184 12.14 -3.63 5.42
CA ILE A 184 11.41 -4.85 5.07
C ILE A 184 10.39 -4.53 3.99
N PHE A 185 10.58 -5.16 2.82
CA PHE A 185 9.63 -5.16 1.71
C PHE A 185 9.00 -6.55 1.64
N SER A 186 7.82 -6.72 2.23
CA SER A 186 7.23 -8.06 2.41
C SER A 186 5.78 -8.19 1.98
N ASN A 187 5.40 -9.35 1.45
CA ASN A 187 3.98 -9.65 1.16
C ASN A 187 3.31 -8.63 0.22
N ASN A 188 4.07 -7.96 -0.64
CA ASN A 188 3.53 -7.02 -1.61
C ASN A 188 3.28 -7.71 -2.96
N ILE A 189 2.28 -7.23 -3.68
CA ILE A 189 2.10 -7.50 -5.11
C ILE A 189 2.70 -6.32 -5.87
N ILE A 190 3.84 -6.56 -6.52
CA ILE A 190 4.63 -5.54 -7.22
C ILE A 190 4.42 -5.74 -8.72
N SER A 191 3.82 -4.76 -9.40
CA SER A 191 3.43 -4.94 -10.81
C SER A 191 4.59 -4.81 -11.79
N THR A 192 5.60 -4.01 -11.44
CA THR A 192 6.69 -3.63 -12.35
C THR A 192 8.05 -4.05 -11.79
N TYR A 193 8.60 -3.33 -10.81
CA TYR A 193 9.90 -3.66 -10.23
C TYR A 193 10.11 -3.08 -8.83
N ILE A 194 11.09 -3.65 -8.14
CA ILE A 194 11.81 -3.02 -7.04
C ILE A 194 13.22 -2.65 -7.50
N ASN A 195 13.65 -1.42 -7.24
CA ASN A 195 14.97 -0.93 -7.62
C ASN A 195 15.71 -0.16 -6.52
N ASN A 196 17.03 -0.07 -6.67
CA ASN A 196 17.93 0.79 -5.89
C ASN A 196 17.88 0.56 -4.38
N VAL A 197 17.85 -0.70 -3.97
CA VAL A 197 17.86 -1.09 -2.55
C VAL A 197 19.30 -1.39 -2.12
N SER A 198 19.77 -0.75 -1.05
CA SER A 198 21.13 -0.90 -0.53
C SER A 198 21.21 -1.94 0.58
N ALA A 199 22.22 -1.88 1.45
CA ALA A 199 22.57 -2.95 2.37
C ALA A 199 21.52 -3.21 3.45
N GLY A 200 21.46 -4.44 3.96
CA GLY A 200 20.70 -4.77 5.18
C GLY A 200 19.18 -4.91 4.99
N ASN A 201 18.66 -4.80 3.77
CA ASN A 201 17.23 -4.89 3.50
C ASN A 201 16.76 -6.34 3.29
N ILE A 202 15.49 -6.58 3.55
CA ILE A 202 14.82 -7.87 3.35
C ILE A 202 13.69 -7.67 2.33
N ILE A 203 13.78 -8.38 1.21
CA ILE A 203 12.75 -8.46 0.17
C ILE A 203 12.17 -9.87 0.21
N SER A 204 11.00 -10.04 0.83
CA SER A 204 10.46 -11.38 1.11
C SER A 204 8.99 -11.58 0.82
N ASN A 205 8.59 -12.80 0.45
CA ASN A 205 7.17 -13.16 0.31
C ASN A 205 6.38 -12.24 -0.64
N ASN A 206 7.03 -11.59 -1.61
CA ASN A 206 6.35 -10.75 -2.60
C ASN A 206 5.95 -11.55 -3.84
N ILE A 207 4.99 -11.03 -4.60
CA ILE A 207 4.70 -11.47 -5.97
C ILE A 207 5.10 -10.34 -6.92
N PHE A 208 6.06 -10.61 -7.81
CA PHE A 208 6.42 -9.72 -8.91
C PHE A 208 5.69 -10.14 -10.17
N LEU A 209 4.77 -9.29 -10.63
CA LEU A 209 4.00 -9.53 -11.85
C LEU A 209 4.82 -9.17 -13.10
N ASN A 210 4.26 -9.45 -14.28
CA ASN A 210 4.90 -9.24 -15.58
C ASN A 210 4.29 -8.08 -16.36
N ASN A 211 3.91 -6.99 -15.68
CA ASN A 211 3.23 -5.86 -16.32
C ASN A 211 4.17 -4.96 -17.14
N TYR A 212 5.48 -5.16 -17.02
CA TYR A 212 6.47 -4.37 -17.71
C TYR A 212 7.61 -5.29 -18.17
N PRO A 213 8.10 -5.17 -19.43
CA PRO A 213 9.09 -6.08 -20.02
C PRO A 213 10.51 -5.88 -19.47
N GLN A 214 10.65 -5.21 -18.31
CA GLN A 214 11.93 -5.04 -17.61
C GLN A 214 12.04 -6.03 -16.45
N ASN A 215 13.22 -6.02 -15.84
CA ASN A 215 13.55 -6.89 -14.73
C ASN A 215 12.80 -6.51 -13.45
N ALA A 216 12.20 -7.48 -12.77
CA ALA A 216 11.48 -7.23 -11.51
C ALA A 216 12.37 -6.72 -10.36
N ILE A 217 13.66 -7.04 -10.38
CA ILE A 217 14.59 -6.81 -9.26
C ILE A 217 15.88 -6.20 -9.82
N ILE A 218 16.15 -4.94 -9.48
CA ILE A 218 17.19 -4.12 -10.12
C ILE A 218 18.03 -3.41 -9.05
N ASN A 219 19.35 -3.34 -9.23
CA ASN A 219 20.25 -2.55 -8.37
C ASN A 219 20.08 -2.84 -6.86
N ILE A 220 20.01 -4.11 -6.48
CA ILE A 220 19.89 -4.55 -5.08
C ILE A 220 21.25 -4.97 -4.54
N TYR A 221 21.66 -4.48 -3.39
CA TYR A 221 22.98 -4.77 -2.83
C TYR A 221 22.89 -5.26 -1.39
N GLN A 222 23.71 -6.25 -1.02
CA GLN A 222 23.87 -6.68 0.38
C GLN A 222 22.54 -6.93 1.11
N SER A 223 21.56 -7.50 0.40
CA SER A 223 20.20 -7.72 0.89
C SER A 223 19.84 -9.21 0.89
N VAL A 224 18.78 -9.54 1.63
CA VAL A 224 18.14 -10.85 1.58
C VAL A 224 16.95 -10.79 0.64
N ILE A 225 16.92 -11.67 -0.36
CA ILE A 225 15.84 -11.81 -1.33
C ILE A 225 15.30 -13.23 -1.22
N GLN A 226 14.18 -13.44 -0.54
CA GLN A 226 13.70 -14.79 -0.25
C GLN A 226 12.19 -15.00 -0.35
N ASN A 227 11.77 -16.25 -0.59
CA ASN A 227 10.34 -16.62 -0.59
C ASN A 227 9.47 -15.82 -1.58
N ASN A 228 10.05 -15.18 -2.60
CA ASN A 228 9.28 -14.38 -3.57
C ASN A 228 8.84 -15.24 -4.76
N ILE A 229 7.75 -14.83 -5.41
CA ILE A 229 7.32 -15.38 -6.71
C ILE A 229 7.58 -14.32 -7.78
N VAL A 230 8.26 -14.70 -8.86
CA VAL A 230 8.62 -13.77 -9.95
C VAL A 230 8.09 -14.30 -11.28
N LEU A 231 7.10 -13.60 -11.84
CA LEU A 231 6.38 -13.98 -13.07
C LEU A 231 6.93 -13.29 -14.35
N THR A 232 7.84 -12.36 -14.19
CA THR A 232 8.48 -11.61 -15.28
C THR A 232 9.91 -12.13 -15.52
N PRO A 233 10.56 -11.86 -16.68
CA PRO A 233 12.01 -11.96 -16.76
C PRO A 233 12.66 -11.30 -15.53
N CYS A 234 13.35 -12.09 -14.72
CA CYS A 234 14.01 -11.56 -13.54
C CYS A 234 15.36 -10.92 -13.91
N CYS A 235 15.78 -10.03 -13.01
CA CYS A 235 17.10 -9.47 -12.76
C CYS A 235 17.94 -8.93 -13.93
N TYR A 236 18.27 -7.65 -13.83
CA TYR A 236 19.14 -6.96 -14.79
C TYR A 236 20.53 -7.62 -14.80
N ASN A 237 20.95 -8.03 -16.00
CA ASN A 237 22.07 -8.96 -16.26
C ASN A 237 23.40 -8.26 -16.59
N ASP A 238 23.66 -7.04 -16.11
CA ASP A 238 24.94 -6.38 -16.36
C ASP A 238 25.91 -6.53 -15.17
N ASN A 239 27.19 -6.77 -15.48
CA ASN A 239 28.27 -7.08 -14.55
C ASN A 239 28.56 -5.86 -13.64
N GLY A 240 27.84 -5.74 -12.53
CA GLY A 240 27.95 -4.60 -11.62
C GLY A 240 26.71 -4.37 -10.75
N TYR A 241 25.57 -4.92 -11.17
CA TYR A 241 24.29 -4.75 -10.48
C TYR A 241 23.87 -6.03 -9.78
N ASN A 242 22.99 -5.89 -8.77
CA ASN A 242 22.48 -6.99 -7.98
C ASN A 242 23.60 -7.83 -7.32
N GLN A 243 24.34 -7.26 -6.37
CA GLN A 243 25.57 -7.89 -5.82
C GLN A 243 25.53 -8.12 -4.31
N ASN A 244 26.26 -9.14 -3.86
CA ASN A 244 26.42 -9.51 -2.44
C ASN A 244 25.08 -9.86 -1.76
N ASN A 245 24.09 -10.32 -2.51
CA ASN A 245 22.79 -10.68 -1.97
C ASN A 245 22.75 -12.15 -1.55
N PHE A 246 21.96 -12.45 -0.53
CA PHE A 246 21.54 -13.81 -0.22
C PHE A 246 20.15 -14.05 -0.83
N ILE A 247 20.08 -14.99 -1.77
CA ILE A 247 18.91 -15.18 -2.63
C ILE A 247 18.44 -16.62 -2.47
N SER A 248 17.32 -16.82 -1.77
CA SER A 248 16.89 -18.18 -1.45
C SER A 248 15.38 -18.44 -1.53
N ASN A 249 15.00 -19.68 -1.81
CA ASN A 249 13.61 -20.14 -1.75
C ASN A 249 12.64 -19.29 -2.61
N ASN A 250 13.13 -18.63 -3.66
CA ASN A 250 12.27 -17.89 -4.58
C ASN A 250 11.80 -18.81 -5.71
N LEU A 251 10.60 -18.54 -6.22
CA LEU A 251 10.00 -19.25 -7.34
C LEU A 251 9.98 -18.35 -8.59
N PHE A 252 10.61 -18.81 -9.67
CA PHE A 252 10.73 -18.11 -10.93
C PHE A 252 10.02 -18.87 -12.05
N VAL A 253 9.24 -18.15 -12.86
CA VAL A 253 8.72 -18.72 -14.12
C VAL A 253 9.80 -18.80 -15.20
N ASN A 254 10.84 -17.96 -15.13
CA ASN A 254 11.92 -17.94 -16.10
C ASN A 254 12.90 -19.12 -15.90
N THR A 255 13.53 -19.52 -16.99
CA THR A 255 14.37 -20.71 -17.13
C THR A 255 15.82 -20.54 -16.69
N SER A 256 16.30 -19.31 -16.49
CA SER A 256 17.69 -19.01 -16.15
C SER A 256 17.86 -18.35 -14.80
N ASN A 257 19.00 -18.64 -14.17
CA ASN A 257 19.48 -17.93 -13.00
C ASN A 257 19.97 -16.52 -13.41
N ASN A 258 19.09 -15.52 -13.37
CA ASN A 258 19.42 -14.15 -13.81
C ASN A 258 20.14 -13.32 -12.74
N PHE A 259 20.55 -13.91 -11.62
CA PHE A 259 21.43 -13.27 -10.64
C PHE A 259 22.87 -13.64 -10.93
N VAL A 260 23.41 -13.12 -12.03
CA VAL A 260 24.70 -13.52 -12.61
C VAL A 260 25.94 -13.04 -11.84
N SER A 261 25.79 -12.14 -10.87
CA SER A 261 26.94 -11.68 -10.07
C SER A 261 27.52 -12.84 -9.24
N PRO A 262 28.84 -13.12 -9.34
CA PRO A 262 29.48 -14.22 -8.59
C PRO A 262 29.53 -13.97 -7.08
N THR A 263 29.21 -12.75 -6.63
CA THR A 263 29.16 -12.40 -5.21
C THR A 263 27.82 -12.71 -4.54
N ASN A 264 26.79 -13.06 -5.33
CA ASN A 264 25.52 -13.50 -4.77
C ASN A 264 25.64 -14.94 -4.28
N ILE A 265 24.93 -15.24 -3.19
CA ILE A 265 24.73 -16.59 -2.70
C ILE A 265 23.33 -17.01 -3.10
N LEU A 266 23.22 -18.12 -3.82
CA LEU A 266 21.94 -18.65 -4.27
C LEU A 266 21.69 -20.02 -3.64
N GLN A 267 20.52 -20.19 -3.03
CA GLN A 267 20.16 -21.43 -2.34
C GLN A 267 18.69 -21.77 -2.57
N GLU A 268 18.36 -23.03 -2.88
CA GLU A 268 16.97 -23.53 -2.87
C GLU A 268 15.96 -22.75 -3.73
N ASN A 269 16.42 -21.99 -4.73
CA ASN A 269 15.54 -21.31 -5.66
C ASN A 269 14.95 -22.30 -6.67
N ILE A 270 13.67 -22.10 -7.01
CA ILE A 270 12.90 -22.91 -7.93
C ILE A 270 12.76 -22.15 -9.25
N TYR A 271 13.26 -22.71 -10.35
CA TYR A 271 13.27 -22.06 -11.67
C TYR A 271 12.40 -22.80 -12.68
N SER A 272 12.16 -22.18 -13.83
CA SER A 272 11.49 -22.79 -15.00
C SER A 272 10.06 -23.26 -14.71
N GLN A 273 9.31 -22.55 -13.87
CA GLN A 273 7.93 -22.91 -13.55
C GLN A 273 6.94 -22.35 -14.57
N ASP A 274 5.91 -23.11 -14.90
CA ASP A 274 4.78 -22.57 -15.66
C ASP A 274 3.92 -21.70 -14.74
N GLN A 275 3.63 -20.45 -15.13
CA GLN A 275 2.76 -19.55 -14.38
C GLN A 275 1.41 -20.21 -14.05
N LEU A 276 0.83 -20.98 -14.97
CA LEU A 276 -0.44 -21.66 -14.77
C LEU A 276 -0.38 -22.75 -13.70
N SER A 277 0.82 -23.23 -13.31
CA SER A 277 0.99 -24.25 -12.28
C SER A 277 1.07 -23.68 -10.85
N ILE A 278 1.25 -22.37 -10.71
CA ILE A 278 1.57 -21.72 -9.42
C ILE A 278 0.30 -21.43 -8.62
N PHE A 279 -0.59 -20.61 -9.18
CA PHE A 279 -1.74 -20.04 -8.47
C PHE A 279 -3.03 -20.79 -8.77
N ILE A 280 -4.01 -20.72 -7.85
CA ILE A 280 -5.36 -21.26 -8.06
C ILE A 280 -6.01 -20.57 -9.26
N ASN A 281 -6.02 -19.24 -9.29
CA ASN A 281 -6.57 -18.46 -10.40
C ASN A 281 -5.82 -17.14 -10.60
N GLN A 282 -4.73 -17.16 -11.36
CA GLN A 282 -4.07 -15.94 -11.79
C GLN A 282 -3.56 -16.12 -13.21
N SER A 283 -3.86 -15.16 -14.08
CA SER A 283 -3.41 -15.17 -15.46
C SER A 283 -3.01 -13.76 -15.92
N GLY A 284 -2.25 -13.69 -17.01
CA GLY A 284 -1.77 -12.42 -17.55
C GLY A 284 -0.73 -11.75 -16.65
N SER A 285 -0.62 -10.43 -16.79
CA SER A 285 0.50 -9.63 -16.29
C SER A 285 0.14 -8.63 -15.19
N SER A 286 -1.15 -8.41 -14.91
CA SER A 286 -1.63 -7.33 -14.05
C SER A 286 -2.32 -7.85 -12.79
N PHE A 287 -2.34 -7.00 -11.77
CA PHE A 287 -3.16 -7.26 -10.59
C PHE A 287 -4.65 -7.14 -10.93
N ASP A 288 -5.44 -8.08 -10.41
CA ASP A 288 -6.91 -8.06 -10.53
C ASP A 288 -7.52 -8.64 -9.24
N TYR A 289 -8.57 -8.01 -8.72
CA TYR A 289 -9.25 -8.49 -7.52
C TYR A 289 -10.03 -9.80 -7.74
N SER A 290 -10.30 -10.17 -9.00
CA SER A 290 -10.92 -11.44 -9.35
C SER A 290 -9.92 -12.61 -9.40
N HIS A 291 -8.62 -12.34 -9.31
CA HIS A 291 -7.60 -13.38 -9.19
C HIS A 291 -7.55 -13.97 -7.78
N ASP A 292 -7.22 -15.25 -7.71
CA ASP A 292 -6.89 -15.99 -6.51
C ASP A 292 -5.39 -16.33 -6.52
N TYR A 293 -4.64 -15.59 -5.70
CA TYR A 293 -3.19 -15.70 -5.57
C TYR A 293 -2.75 -16.79 -4.60
N HIS A 294 -3.67 -17.60 -4.04
CA HIS A 294 -3.27 -18.77 -3.27
C HIS A 294 -2.51 -19.75 -4.16
N LEU A 295 -1.54 -20.44 -3.58
CA LEU A 295 -0.82 -21.49 -4.28
C LEU A 295 -1.70 -22.73 -4.46
N LYS A 296 -1.63 -23.33 -5.66
CA LYS A 296 -2.16 -24.67 -5.88
C LYS A 296 -1.48 -25.66 -4.93
N LEU A 297 -2.20 -26.72 -4.52
CA LEU A 297 -1.62 -27.80 -3.72
C LEU A 297 -0.42 -28.46 -4.40
N THR A 298 -0.40 -28.48 -5.74
CA THR A 298 0.70 -29.01 -6.55
C THR A 298 1.75 -27.97 -6.91
N SER A 299 1.59 -26.71 -6.46
CA SER A 299 2.56 -25.65 -6.73
C SER A 299 3.88 -26.00 -6.04
N PRO A 300 5.02 -25.93 -6.74
CA PRO A 300 6.33 -26.13 -6.11
C PRO A 300 6.64 -25.10 -5.02
N GLY A 301 5.94 -23.97 -5.01
CA GLY A 301 6.07 -22.96 -3.97
C GLY A 301 5.35 -23.29 -2.65
N LYS A 302 4.52 -24.33 -2.64
CA LYS A 302 3.74 -24.74 -1.48
C LYS A 302 4.67 -25.25 -0.37
N ASN A 303 4.63 -24.63 0.81
CA ASN A 303 5.53 -24.90 1.95
C ASN A 303 7.03 -24.88 1.61
N ALA A 304 7.42 -24.16 0.55
CA ALA A 304 8.81 -24.12 0.06
C ALA A 304 9.60 -22.91 0.58
N GLY A 305 8.97 -22.03 1.37
CA GLY A 305 9.62 -20.90 2.00
C GLY A 305 10.68 -21.35 3.00
N ALA A 306 11.69 -20.49 3.23
CA ALA A 306 12.76 -20.73 4.19
C ALA A 306 12.27 -20.92 5.64
N ASP A 307 11.03 -20.48 5.94
CA ASP A 307 10.33 -20.62 7.21
C ASP A 307 9.34 -21.80 7.23
N GLY A 308 9.29 -22.62 6.17
CA GLY A 308 8.35 -23.72 6.00
C GLY A 308 6.95 -23.29 5.57
N THR A 309 6.71 -22.00 5.33
CA THR A 309 5.43 -21.48 4.81
C THR A 309 5.41 -21.46 3.28
N ASP A 310 4.28 -21.08 2.69
CA ASP A 310 4.18 -20.87 1.24
C ASP A 310 5.08 -19.71 0.78
N VAL A 311 5.69 -19.82 -0.39
CA VAL A 311 6.31 -18.66 -1.04
C VAL A 311 5.23 -17.69 -1.53
N GLY A 312 5.57 -16.41 -1.64
CA GLY A 312 4.64 -15.34 -2.02
C GLY A 312 3.80 -14.82 -0.85
N ILE A 313 2.77 -14.05 -1.18
CA ILE A 313 2.10 -13.13 -0.24
C ILE A 313 1.31 -13.81 0.89
N TYR A 314 1.00 -15.10 0.80
CA TYR A 314 0.26 -15.82 1.86
C TYR A 314 1.16 -16.52 2.89
N GLY A 315 2.48 -16.51 2.70
CA GLY A 315 3.44 -16.98 3.70
C GLY A 315 4.11 -15.85 4.47
N GLY A 316 5.11 -16.18 5.27
CA GLY A 316 5.90 -15.21 6.02
C GLY A 316 5.18 -14.58 7.21
N LEU A 317 5.75 -13.47 7.70
CA LEU A 317 5.30 -12.78 8.93
C LEU A 317 4.01 -11.98 8.74
N TYR A 318 3.76 -11.48 7.53
CA TYR A 318 2.60 -10.62 7.20
C TYR A 318 1.73 -11.26 6.11
N PRO A 319 1.18 -12.46 6.34
CA PRO A 319 0.39 -13.15 5.33
C PRO A 319 -0.77 -12.27 4.87
N TRP A 320 -1.01 -12.26 3.56
CA TRP A 320 -1.98 -11.39 2.93
C TRP A 320 -3.36 -11.64 3.48
N LYS A 321 -3.96 -10.60 4.04
CA LYS A 321 -5.33 -10.65 4.51
C LYS A 321 -6.30 -10.53 3.34
N GLU A 322 -7.22 -11.49 3.24
CA GLU A 322 -8.29 -11.45 2.26
C GLU A 322 -9.07 -10.14 2.31
N GLY A 323 -9.38 -9.62 1.13
CA GLY A 323 -10.02 -8.33 1.00
C GLY A 323 -9.12 -7.11 1.20
N SER A 324 -7.83 -7.28 1.50
CA SER A 324 -6.89 -6.16 1.72
C SER A 324 -7.42 -5.11 2.71
N ILE A 325 -8.21 -5.56 3.68
CA ILE A 325 -8.84 -4.69 4.67
C ILE A 325 -7.90 -4.49 5.86
N PRO A 326 -7.81 -3.27 6.43
CA PRO A 326 -7.02 -3.04 7.62
C PRO A 326 -7.55 -3.81 8.84
N THR A 327 -6.75 -3.82 9.90
CA THR A 327 -7.09 -4.49 11.18
C THR A 327 -7.96 -3.64 12.10
N ASN A 328 -8.37 -2.44 11.67
CA ASN A 328 -9.36 -1.65 12.40
C ASN A 328 -10.77 -2.28 12.28
N PRO A 329 -11.67 -2.07 13.27
CA PRO A 329 -13.03 -2.59 13.20
C PRO A 329 -13.73 -2.19 11.89
N HIS A 330 -14.27 -3.16 11.18
CA HIS A 330 -14.84 -2.96 9.85
C HIS A 330 -16.36 -3.06 9.86
N ILE A 331 -17.02 -2.09 9.22
CA ILE A 331 -18.49 -2.07 9.07
C ILE A 331 -18.88 -3.08 7.98
N GLN A 332 -19.55 -4.16 8.35
CA GLN A 332 -20.01 -5.20 7.42
C GLN A 332 -21.35 -4.86 6.77
N SER A 333 -22.24 -4.19 7.51
CA SER A 333 -23.51 -3.72 6.99
C SER A 333 -23.96 -2.46 7.71
N LYS A 334 -24.53 -1.51 6.96
CA LYS A 334 -25.09 -0.26 7.48
C LYS A 334 -26.45 -0.03 6.86
N ILE A 335 -27.51 -0.16 7.66
CA ILE A 335 -28.88 0.11 7.26
C ILE A 335 -29.40 1.23 8.17
N ILE A 336 -29.65 2.39 7.57
CA ILE A 336 -30.25 3.53 8.25
C ILE A 336 -31.53 3.83 7.50
N SER A 337 -32.66 3.78 8.20
CA SER A 337 -33.96 4.11 7.60
C SER A 337 -33.96 5.55 7.10
N SER A 338 -34.68 5.81 6.01
CA SER A 338 -34.85 7.17 5.49
C SER A 338 -35.80 8.02 6.33
N ASN A 339 -36.59 7.40 7.20
CA ASN A 339 -37.59 8.04 8.05
C ASN A 339 -37.55 7.48 9.48
N THR A 340 -38.08 8.26 10.42
CA THR A 340 -38.37 7.79 11.76
C THR A 340 -39.50 6.77 11.77
N ASP A 341 -39.50 5.87 12.73
CA ASP A 341 -40.64 5.00 13.03
C ASP A 341 -41.83 5.80 13.59
N ALA A 342 -42.95 5.11 13.84
CA ALA A 342 -44.16 5.72 14.39
C ALA A 342 -43.98 6.34 15.78
N SER A 343 -42.89 6.02 16.48
CA SER A 343 -42.53 6.59 17.78
C SER A 343 -41.54 7.76 17.67
N GLY A 344 -41.15 8.15 16.46
CA GLY A 344 -40.19 9.22 16.21
C GLY A 344 -38.72 8.80 16.34
N ASN A 345 -38.41 7.51 16.50
CA ASN A 345 -37.02 7.04 16.53
C ASN A 345 -36.51 6.80 15.11
N LEU A 346 -35.23 7.04 14.82
CA LEU A 346 -34.62 6.66 13.54
C LEU A 346 -34.07 5.23 13.63
N PRO A 347 -34.64 4.23 12.92
CA PRO A 347 -34.10 2.88 12.95
C PRO A 347 -32.70 2.83 12.31
N VAL A 348 -31.74 2.30 13.07
CA VAL A 348 -30.35 2.13 12.67
C VAL A 348 -29.93 0.70 12.98
N ASN A 349 -29.42 -0.02 11.99
CA ASN A 349 -28.82 -1.33 12.15
C ASN A 349 -27.43 -1.31 11.52
N ILE A 350 -26.40 -1.43 12.37
CA ILE A 350 -25.00 -1.45 11.95
C ILE A 350 -24.39 -2.74 12.50
N LYS A 351 -23.77 -3.51 11.61
CA LYS A 351 -22.97 -4.68 11.96
C LYS A 351 -21.51 -4.32 11.78
N VAL A 352 -20.73 -4.45 12.85
CA VAL A 352 -19.28 -4.23 12.85
C VAL A 352 -18.60 -5.53 13.25
N ALA A 353 -17.47 -5.83 12.64
CA ALA A 353 -16.62 -6.94 13.04
C ALA A 353 -15.24 -6.42 13.41
N ALA A 354 -14.73 -6.88 14.55
CA ALA A 354 -13.30 -6.84 14.81
C ALA A 354 -12.56 -7.58 13.69
N GLN A 355 -11.36 -7.13 13.39
CA GLN A 355 -10.57 -7.61 12.27
C GLN A 355 -9.35 -8.30 12.83
N ASP A 356 -9.31 -9.63 12.68
CA ASP A 356 -8.14 -10.44 13.02
C ASP A 356 -7.05 -10.27 11.96
N HIS A 357 -5.83 -10.71 12.29
CA HIS A 357 -4.73 -10.83 11.35
C HIS A 357 -4.68 -12.24 10.77
#